data_AF-A0A2T1ECM4-F1
#
_entry.id   AF-A0A2T1ECM4-F1
#
_cell.length_a   1.000
_cell.length_b   1.000
_cell.length_c   1.000
_cell.angle_alpha   90.00
_cell.angle_beta   90.00
_cell.angle_gamma   90.00
#
_symmetry.space_group_name_H-M   'P 1'
#
loop_
_entity.id
_entity.type
_entity.pdbx_description
1 polymer ?
#
loop_
_entity_poly.entity_id
_entity_poly.type
_entity_poly.pdbx_seq_one_letter_code
_entity_poly.pdbx_strand_id
1 'polypeptide(L)'
;MMARRLFTAVLTLIVTSFNPAAYGKSLAAIDRVPRIVSSVQFPQSKWRIVRHSFQVNIPQGSNAVSQLLISVPQGLTPSNNINVFDKYGKIIANSISKDGKKITISFSEPVAPGNRLKVIMKNVKILGRSNAWLYPVSARIIGMNANIPLGIARFRVYF
;
A
#
# COMPACT_ATOMS: atom_id res chain seq x y z
N MET A 1 41.83 69.40 31.14
CA MET A 1 40.65 68.52 31.32
C MET A 1 40.45 67.76 30.00
N MET A 2 40.80 66.47 29.94
CA MET A 2 40.81 65.65 28.72
C MET A 2 39.50 64.85 28.62
N ALA A 3 38.76 64.99 27.52
CA ALA A 3 37.55 64.21 27.24
C ALA A 3 37.91 63.02 26.33
N ARG A 4 37.79 61.79 26.87
CA ARG A 4 38.01 60.52 26.16
C ARG A 4 36.70 60.06 25.56
N ARG A 5 36.58 59.98 24.23
CA ARG A 5 35.41 59.41 23.56
C ARG A 5 35.66 57.94 23.25
N LEU A 6 34.80 57.06 23.76
CA LEU A 6 34.78 55.64 23.44
C LEU A 6 33.92 55.45 22.18
N PHE A 7 34.45 54.75 21.19
CA PHE A 7 33.70 54.33 19.99
C PHE A 7 33.24 52.88 20.18
N THR A 8 31.93 52.66 20.19
CA THR A 8 31.32 51.33 20.29
C THR A 8 31.06 50.81 18.87
N ALA A 9 31.69 49.70 18.49
CA ALA A 9 31.42 49.02 17.22
C ALA A 9 30.37 47.93 17.44
N VAL A 10 29.32 47.92 16.60
CA VAL A 10 28.29 46.87 16.59
C VAL A 10 28.50 46.01 15.35
N LEU A 11 28.66 44.70 15.56
CA LEU A 11 28.80 43.70 14.50
C LEU A 11 27.49 42.93 14.35
N THR A 12 26.77 43.12 13.24
CA THR A 12 25.59 42.33 12.89
C THR A 12 25.96 41.18 11.98
N LEU A 13 25.77 39.94 12.46
CA LEU A 13 25.98 38.71 11.70
C LEU A 13 24.64 38.24 11.11
N ILE A 14 24.52 38.23 9.78
CA ILE A 14 23.35 37.68 9.08
C ILE A 14 23.70 36.28 8.61
N VAL A 15 23.03 35.27 9.16
CA VAL A 15 23.18 33.86 8.76
C VAL A 15 22.03 33.50 7.81
N THR A 16 22.32 33.38 6.52
CA THR A 16 21.37 32.82 5.55
C THR A 16 21.52 31.30 5.52
N SER A 17 20.52 30.57 6.02
CA SER A 17 20.49 29.11 5.92
C SER A 17 19.99 28.68 4.53
N PHE A 18 20.92 28.25 3.67
CA PHE A 18 20.58 27.51 2.46
C PHE A 18 20.11 26.11 2.86
N ASN A 19 18.81 25.87 2.78
CA ASN A 19 18.24 24.53 2.83
C ASN A 19 18.12 24.01 1.39
N PRO A 20 19.07 23.22 0.86
CA PRO A 20 18.85 22.60 -0.43
C PRO A 20 17.68 21.62 -0.29
N ALA A 21 16.58 21.89 -1.00
CA ALA A 21 15.54 20.91 -1.19
C ALA A 21 16.15 19.72 -1.94
N ALA A 22 16.39 18.62 -1.24
CA ALA A 22 16.85 17.37 -1.85
C ALA A 22 15.73 16.83 -2.75
N TYR A 23 15.85 17.07 -4.05
CA TYR A 23 14.99 16.46 -5.06
C TYR A 23 15.38 14.99 -5.18
N GLY A 24 14.63 14.10 -4.52
CA GLY A 24 14.82 12.66 -4.64
C GLY A 24 14.58 12.22 -6.08
N LYS A 25 15.62 11.77 -6.80
CA LYS A 25 15.44 11.05 -8.06
C LYS A 25 14.66 9.78 -7.78
N SER A 26 13.54 9.57 -8.47
CA SER A 26 12.80 8.30 -8.41
C SER A 26 13.76 7.17 -8.79
N LEU A 27 14.14 6.34 -7.82
CA LEU A 27 14.98 5.18 -8.06
C LEU A 27 14.26 4.27 -9.06
N ALA A 28 14.89 3.97 -10.19
CA ALA A 28 14.37 3.03 -11.19
C ALA A 28 13.99 1.65 -10.58
N ALA A 29 14.49 1.34 -9.37
CA ALA A 29 14.11 0.17 -8.59
C ALA A 29 12.63 0.16 -8.14
N ILE A 30 12.01 1.33 -7.90
CA ILE A 30 10.60 1.44 -7.47
C ILE A 30 9.65 1.00 -8.59
N ASP A 31 10.08 1.12 -9.84
CA ASP A 31 9.32 0.74 -11.02
C ASP A 31 9.45 -0.76 -11.37
N ARG A 32 10.09 -1.56 -10.51
CA ARG A 32 10.26 -3.01 -10.71
C ARG A 32 9.53 -3.86 -9.67
N VAL A 33 8.88 -3.23 -8.69
CA VAL A 33 8.19 -3.95 -7.62
C VAL A 33 6.69 -3.73 -7.73
N PRO A 34 5.86 -4.78 -7.60
CA PRO A 34 4.42 -4.61 -7.54
C PRO A 34 4.02 -3.68 -6.38
N ARG A 35 2.97 -2.87 -6.57
CA ARG A 35 2.52 -1.92 -5.55
C ARG A 35 1.01 -1.78 -5.51
N ILE A 36 0.48 -1.47 -4.33
CA ILE A 36 -0.93 -1.12 -4.18
C ILE A 36 -1.15 0.28 -4.75
N VAL A 37 -2.16 0.44 -5.60
CA VAL A 37 -2.45 1.70 -6.30
C VAL A 37 -3.82 2.28 -5.96
N SER A 38 -4.73 1.48 -5.44
CA SER A 38 -6.01 1.98 -4.93
C SER A 38 -6.67 0.98 -3.98
N SER A 39 -7.55 1.48 -3.11
CA SER A 39 -8.39 0.70 -2.21
C SER A 39 -9.70 1.44 -1.97
N VAL A 40 -10.82 0.71 -1.97
CA VAL A 40 -12.16 1.25 -1.78
C VAL A 40 -13.07 0.25 -1.08
N GLN A 41 -13.84 0.77 -0.12
CA GLN A 41 -14.91 0.04 0.55
C GLN A 41 -16.24 0.42 -0.09
N PHE A 42 -17.13 -0.56 -0.22
CA PHE A 42 -18.52 -0.34 -0.61
C PHE A 42 -19.47 -1.17 0.26
N PRO A 43 -20.52 -0.60 0.85
CA PRO A 43 -20.83 0.83 0.86
C PRO A 43 -19.79 1.65 1.64
N GLN A 44 -19.66 2.94 1.33
CA GLN A 44 -18.75 3.82 2.05
C GLN A 44 -19.25 4.20 3.46
N SER A 45 -20.53 3.99 3.74
CA SER A 45 -21.16 4.27 5.04
C SER A 45 -21.05 3.10 6.04
N LYS A 46 -21.62 3.28 7.25
CA LYS A 46 -21.60 2.31 8.36
C LYS A 46 -22.43 1.05 8.05
N TRP A 47 -21.80 0.05 7.46
CA TRP A 47 -22.39 -1.28 7.25
C TRP A 47 -21.60 -2.37 7.97
N ARG A 48 -22.31 -3.34 8.54
CA ARG A 48 -21.66 -4.51 9.19
C ARG A 48 -21.13 -5.53 8.18
N ILE A 49 -21.59 -5.46 6.93
CA ILE A 49 -21.15 -6.32 5.84
C ILE A 49 -20.78 -5.41 4.67
N VAL A 50 -19.53 -5.48 4.25
CA VAL A 50 -18.98 -4.60 3.20
C VAL A 50 -18.21 -5.39 2.15
N ARG A 51 -17.96 -4.74 1.03
CA ARG A 51 -17.02 -5.17 0.00
C ARG A 51 -15.77 -4.33 0.10
N HIS A 52 -14.63 -4.99 0.26
CA HIS A 52 -13.31 -4.35 0.18
C HIS A 52 -12.68 -4.71 -1.15
N SER A 53 -12.29 -3.71 -1.94
CA SER A 53 -11.54 -3.94 -3.16
C SER A 53 -10.29 -3.08 -3.20
N PHE A 54 -9.17 -3.67 -3.62
CA PHE A 54 -7.93 -2.95 -3.83
C PHE A 54 -7.27 -3.40 -5.13
N GLN A 55 -6.38 -2.57 -5.64
CA GLN A 55 -5.67 -2.83 -6.88
C GLN A 55 -4.16 -2.90 -6.65
N VAL A 56 -3.52 -3.87 -7.29
CA VAL A 56 -2.06 -4.04 -7.32
C VAL A 56 -1.59 -3.85 -8.75
N ASN A 57 -0.68 -2.90 -8.95
CA ASN A 57 -0.01 -2.72 -10.23
C ASN A 57 1.27 -3.55 -10.24
N ILE A 58 1.43 -4.42 -11.24
CA ILE A 58 2.65 -5.18 -11.49
C ILE A 58 3.35 -4.48 -12.65
N PRO A 59 4.44 -3.74 -12.42
CA PRO A 59 5.07 -2.97 -13.49
C PRO A 59 5.74 -3.90 -14.52
N GLN A 60 5.98 -3.41 -15.73
CA GLN A 60 6.58 -4.19 -16.84
C GLN A 60 7.97 -4.74 -16.49
N GLY A 61 8.76 -4.01 -15.70
CA GLY A 61 10.09 -4.43 -15.26
C GLY A 61 10.12 -5.34 -14.03
N SER A 62 8.96 -5.81 -13.54
CA SER A 62 8.86 -6.80 -12.47
C SER A 62 9.01 -8.22 -13.00
N ASN A 63 9.18 -9.19 -12.10
CA ASN A 63 8.91 -10.59 -12.39
C ASN A 63 7.42 -10.92 -12.16
N ALA A 64 6.98 -12.08 -12.63
CA ALA A 64 5.61 -12.56 -12.46
C ALA A 64 5.26 -12.80 -10.98
N VAL A 65 4.01 -12.53 -10.61
CA VAL A 65 3.50 -12.72 -9.24
C VAL A 65 2.76 -14.06 -9.16
N SER A 66 3.21 -14.96 -8.28
CA SER A 66 2.58 -16.26 -8.08
C SER A 66 1.56 -16.27 -6.95
N GLN A 67 1.74 -15.42 -5.93
CA GLN A 67 0.83 -15.36 -4.78
C GLN A 67 0.65 -13.94 -4.26
N LEU A 68 -0.52 -13.66 -3.69
CA LEU A 68 -0.76 -12.51 -2.82
C LEU A 68 -1.04 -12.99 -1.40
N LEU A 69 -0.38 -12.37 -0.43
CA LEU A 69 -0.55 -12.62 0.99
C LEU A 69 -1.16 -11.38 1.62
N ILE A 70 -2.32 -11.53 2.23
CA ILE A 70 -3.10 -10.42 2.79
C ILE A 70 -3.28 -10.67 4.29
N SER A 71 -2.80 -9.74 5.11
CA SER A 71 -3.05 -9.75 6.55
C SER A 71 -4.32 -8.96 6.84
N VAL A 72 -5.29 -9.64 7.44
CA VAL A 72 -6.59 -9.09 7.80
C VAL A 72 -6.47 -8.42 9.17
N PRO A 73 -6.80 -7.12 9.30
CA PRO A 73 -6.75 -6.45 10.59
C PRO A 73 -7.78 -7.03 11.58
N GLN A 74 -7.53 -6.82 12.87
CA GLN A 74 -8.48 -7.17 13.91
C GLN A 74 -9.82 -6.46 13.69
N GLY A 75 -10.90 -7.05 14.20
CA GLY A 75 -12.26 -6.51 14.01
C GLY A 75 -12.90 -6.83 12.65
N LEU A 76 -12.18 -7.50 11.73
CA LEU A 76 -12.73 -7.95 10.45
C LEU A 76 -12.76 -9.48 10.32
N THR A 77 -13.79 -9.98 9.67
CA THR A 77 -13.94 -11.39 9.30
C THR A 77 -14.25 -11.51 7.80
N PRO A 78 -13.29 -11.93 6.97
CA PRO A 78 -13.47 -12.02 5.52
C PRO A 78 -14.27 -13.28 5.16
N SER A 79 -15.18 -13.17 4.18
CA SER A 79 -15.84 -14.35 3.61
C SER A 79 -14.89 -15.12 2.66
N ASN A 80 -15.29 -16.31 2.20
CA ASN A 80 -14.53 -17.08 1.20
C ASN A 80 -14.70 -16.53 -0.23
N ASN A 81 -15.56 -15.54 -0.42
CA ASN A 81 -15.88 -14.98 -1.73
C ASN A 81 -14.89 -13.86 -2.07
N ILE A 82 -13.75 -14.26 -2.64
CA ILE A 82 -12.69 -13.36 -3.10
C ILE A 82 -12.47 -13.61 -4.59
N ASN A 83 -12.58 -12.56 -5.39
CA ASN A 83 -12.32 -12.64 -6.82
C ASN A 83 -11.11 -11.76 -7.15
N VAL A 84 -10.26 -12.23 -8.05
CA VAL A 84 -9.17 -11.44 -8.62
C VAL A 84 -9.39 -11.29 -10.10
N PHE A 85 -9.27 -10.07 -10.59
CA PHE A 85 -9.43 -9.73 -12.00
C PHE A 85 -8.12 -9.16 -12.54
N ASP A 86 -7.85 -9.41 -13.82
CA ASP A 86 -6.76 -8.77 -14.56
C ASP A 86 -7.12 -7.34 -14.99
N LYS A 87 -6.18 -6.69 -15.70
CA LYS A 87 -6.37 -5.34 -16.23
C LYS A 87 -7.51 -5.20 -17.24
N TYR A 88 -7.96 -6.30 -17.85
CA TYR A 88 -9.06 -6.35 -18.81
C TYR A 88 -10.39 -6.73 -18.15
N GLY A 89 -10.41 -6.94 -16.82
CA GLY A 89 -11.61 -7.33 -16.09
C GLY A 89 -11.95 -8.82 -16.20
N LYS A 90 -11.05 -9.66 -16.73
CA LYS A 90 -11.22 -11.11 -16.75
C LYS A 90 -10.84 -11.70 -15.40
N ILE A 91 -11.61 -12.68 -14.92
CA ILE A 91 -11.30 -13.42 -13.69
C ILE A 91 -10.01 -14.22 -13.91
N ILE A 92 -9.07 -14.10 -12.97
CA ILE A 92 -7.85 -14.91 -12.93
C ILE A 92 -8.12 -16.16 -12.10
N ALA A 93 -7.79 -17.33 -12.64
CA ALA A 93 -7.88 -18.60 -11.92
C ALA A 93 -6.95 -18.59 -10.70
N ASN A 94 -7.50 -18.88 -9.52
CA ASN A 94 -6.77 -18.86 -8.27
C ASN A 94 -7.41 -19.79 -7.23
N SER A 95 -6.61 -20.17 -6.23
CA SER A 95 -7.07 -20.83 -5.01
C SER A 95 -6.86 -19.91 -3.81
N ILE A 96 -7.77 -20.00 -2.83
CA ILE A 96 -7.74 -19.17 -1.62
C ILE A 96 -7.57 -20.10 -0.43
N SER A 97 -6.54 -19.85 0.37
CA SER A 97 -6.39 -20.44 1.69
C SER A 97 -6.45 -19.37 2.78
N LYS A 98 -6.91 -19.77 3.96
CA LYS A 98 -6.99 -18.91 5.14
C LYS A 98 -6.30 -19.60 6.30
N ASP A 99 -5.40 -18.87 6.92
CA ASP A 99 -4.71 -19.27 8.15
C ASP A 99 -4.88 -18.15 9.18
N GLY A 100 -5.87 -18.30 10.05
CA GLY A 100 -6.28 -17.27 11.00
C GLY A 100 -6.63 -15.94 10.32
N LYS A 101 -5.77 -14.93 10.52
CA LYS A 101 -5.91 -13.58 9.93
C LYS A 101 -5.13 -13.41 8.63
N LYS A 102 -4.52 -14.46 8.09
CA LYS A 102 -3.81 -14.42 6.81
C LYS A 102 -4.67 -15.05 5.74
N ILE A 103 -4.80 -14.37 4.61
CA ILE A 103 -5.39 -14.89 3.38
C ILE A 103 -4.26 -15.04 2.37
N THR A 104 -4.13 -16.22 1.80
CA THR A 104 -3.20 -16.47 0.70
C THR A 104 -4.01 -16.75 -0.55
N ILE A 105 -3.79 -15.93 -1.58
CA ILE A 105 -4.34 -16.13 -2.92
C ILE A 105 -3.20 -16.70 -3.76
N SER A 106 -3.33 -17.94 -4.21
CA SER A 106 -2.36 -18.59 -5.10
C SER A 106 -2.92 -18.60 -6.51
N PHE A 107 -2.22 -17.99 -7.46
CA PHE A 107 -2.64 -17.99 -8.85
C PHE A 107 -2.31 -19.33 -9.49
N SER A 108 -3.25 -19.87 -10.29
CA SER A 108 -3.03 -21.13 -11.02
C SER A 108 -1.86 -21.01 -12.01
N GLU A 109 -1.71 -19.84 -12.61
CA GLU A 109 -0.56 -19.44 -13.40
C GLU A 109 0.00 -18.12 -12.86
N PRO A 110 1.33 -17.93 -12.79
CA PRO A 110 1.92 -16.66 -12.35
C PRO A 110 1.43 -15.48 -13.22
N VAL A 111 1.01 -14.40 -12.56
CA VAL A 111 0.50 -13.22 -13.23
C VAL A 111 1.67 -12.43 -13.82
N ALA A 112 1.66 -12.28 -15.14
CA ALA A 112 2.73 -11.61 -15.88
C ALA A 112 2.92 -10.13 -15.48
N PRO A 113 4.15 -9.59 -15.66
CA PRO A 113 4.43 -8.17 -15.57
C PRO A 113 3.57 -7.31 -16.52
N GLY A 114 3.40 -6.03 -16.20
CA GLY A 114 2.55 -5.11 -16.98
C GLY A 114 1.04 -5.38 -16.82
N ASN A 115 0.66 -6.14 -15.79
CA ASN A 115 -0.73 -6.40 -15.44
C ASN A 115 -1.16 -5.57 -14.21
N ARG A 116 -2.47 -5.44 -14.03
CA ARG A 116 -3.08 -4.77 -12.89
C ARG A 116 -4.13 -5.67 -12.29
N LEU A 117 -3.86 -6.14 -11.08
CA LEU A 117 -4.75 -7.01 -10.35
C LEU A 117 -5.79 -6.18 -9.60
N LYS A 118 -7.07 -6.50 -9.76
CA LYS A 118 -8.16 -5.99 -8.92
C LYS A 118 -8.64 -7.12 -8.01
N VAL A 119 -8.33 -7.02 -6.73
CA VAL A 119 -8.79 -7.97 -5.70
C VAL A 119 -10.10 -7.45 -5.11
N ILE A 120 -11.12 -8.30 -5.06
CA ILE A 120 -12.43 -7.98 -4.50
C ILE A 120 -12.77 -9.03 -3.43
N MET A 121 -12.74 -8.61 -2.17
CA MET A 121 -13.22 -9.38 -1.02
C MET A 121 -14.68 -9.01 -0.75
N LYS A 122 -15.61 -9.92 -1.06
CA LYS A 122 -17.05 -9.72 -0.82
C LYS A 122 -17.42 -10.15 0.59
N ASN A 123 -18.53 -9.62 1.10
CA ASN A 123 -19.15 -10.02 2.36
C ASN A 123 -18.17 -10.02 3.56
N VAL A 124 -17.29 -9.02 3.63
CA VAL A 124 -16.39 -8.83 4.78
C VAL A 124 -17.24 -8.33 5.95
N LYS A 125 -17.28 -9.09 7.04
CA LYS A 125 -18.00 -8.71 8.25
C LYS A 125 -17.14 -7.78 9.11
N ILE A 126 -17.70 -6.66 9.54
CA ILE A 126 -17.12 -5.73 10.48
C ILE A 126 -17.69 -6.03 11.88
N LEU A 127 -16.82 -6.49 12.78
CA LEU A 127 -17.13 -6.82 14.17
C LEU A 127 -16.52 -5.80 15.15
N GLY A 128 -15.41 -5.14 14.77
CA GLY A 128 -14.73 -4.15 15.59
C GLY A 128 -15.03 -2.71 15.17
N ARG A 129 -14.40 -1.76 15.89
CA ARG A 129 -14.41 -0.33 15.55
C ARG A 129 -12.99 0.10 15.17
N SER A 130 -12.86 0.85 14.07
CA SER A 130 -11.61 1.47 13.64
C SER A 130 -11.90 2.68 12.77
N ASN A 131 -10.99 3.65 12.76
CA ASN A 131 -11.03 4.80 11.84
C ASN A 131 -10.61 4.42 10.42
N ALA A 132 -9.85 3.34 10.28
CA ALA A 132 -9.49 2.77 8.99
C ALA A 132 -9.13 1.28 9.13
N TRP A 133 -9.45 0.50 8.11
CA TRP A 133 -8.97 -0.87 7.99
C TRP A 133 -7.69 -0.88 7.17
N LEU A 134 -6.59 -1.31 7.80
CA LEU A 134 -5.26 -1.36 7.21
C LEU A 134 -4.91 -2.82 6.94
N TYR A 135 -4.82 -3.19 5.66
CA TYR A 135 -4.43 -4.52 5.24
C TYR A 135 -2.99 -4.50 4.74
N PRO A 136 -2.01 -5.01 5.52
CA PRO A 136 -0.70 -5.32 4.97
C PRO A 136 -0.84 -6.34 3.85
N VAL A 137 -0.28 -6.04 2.68
CA VAL A 137 -0.25 -6.94 1.53
C VAL A 137 1.18 -7.19 1.10
N SER A 138 1.50 -8.46 0.86
CA SER A 138 2.76 -8.90 0.28
C SER A 138 2.49 -9.75 -0.97
N ALA A 139 3.50 -9.88 -1.84
CA ALA A 139 3.47 -10.82 -2.96
C ALA A 139 4.59 -11.85 -2.86
N ARG A 140 4.33 -13.03 -3.40
CA ARG A 140 5.40 -13.95 -3.81
C ARG A 140 5.68 -13.75 -5.29
N ILE A 141 6.93 -13.43 -5.60
CA ILE A 141 7.40 -13.11 -6.94
C ILE A 141 8.28 -14.27 -7.42
N ILE A 142 8.09 -14.70 -8.67
CA ILE A 142 8.91 -15.77 -9.26
C ILE A 142 10.40 -15.36 -9.25
N GLY A 143 11.27 -16.29 -8.85
CA GLY A 143 12.70 -16.07 -8.70
C GLY A 143 13.11 -15.39 -7.38
N MET A 144 12.17 -15.13 -6.47
CA MET A 144 12.46 -14.59 -5.14
C MET A 144 12.06 -15.58 -4.03
N ASN A 145 12.94 -15.76 -3.06
CA ASN A 145 12.71 -16.68 -1.93
C ASN A 145 11.96 -16.03 -0.75
N ALA A 146 11.69 -14.74 -0.82
CA ALA A 146 11.03 -13.96 0.23
C ALA A 146 9.69 -13.38 -0.24
N ASN A 147 8.81 -13.11 0.73
CA ASN A 147 7.58 -12.36 0.49
C ASN A 147 7.89 -10.87 0.44
N ILE A 148 7.57 -10.22 -0.68
CA ILE A 148 7.87 -8.81 -0.89
C ILE A 148 6.68 -7.97 -0.41
N PRO A 149 6.86 -7.04 0.53
CA PRO A 149 5.78 -6.16 0.98
C PRO A 149 5.39 -5.18 -0.12
N LEU A 150 4.10 -5.11 -0.44
CA LEU A 150 3.54 -4.19 -1.45
C LEU A 150 2.97 -2.91 -0.85
N GLY A 151 2.87 -2.86 0.49
CA GLY A 151 2.32 -1.76 1.27
C GLY A 151 1.02 -2.12 2.00
N ILE A 152 0.19 -1.11 2.23
CA ILE A 152 -1.05 -1.23 3.00
C ILE A 152 -2.25 -0.83 2.12
N ALA A 153 -3.19 -1.75 1.93
CA ALA A 153 -4.51 -1.39 1.39
C ALA A 153 -5.35 -0.77 2.51
N ARG A 154 -5.59 0.55 2.40
CA ARG A 154 -6.29 1.35 3.41
C ARG A 154 -7.74 1.59 3.01
N PHE A 155 -8.67 1.19 3.86
CA PHE A 155 -10.10 1.47 3.71
C PHE A 155 -10.52 2.46 4.80
N ARG A 156 -10.90 3.68 4.41
CA ARG A 156 -11.44 4.66 5.36
C ARG A 156 -12.86 4.28 5.73
N VAL A 157 -13.17 4.36 7.02
CA VAL A 157 -14.54 4.27 7.52
C VAL A 157 -15.05 5.69 7.68
N TYR A 158 -16.16 6.02 7.03
CA TYR A 158 -16.82 7.31 7.22
C TYR A 158 -17.80 7.18 8.39
N PHE A 159 -17.64 8.06 9.38
CA PHE A 159 -18.47 8.09 10.57
C PHE A 159 -19.70 8.97 10.38
#